data_AF-A0A9W6Q6U7-F1
#
_entry.id   AF-A0A9W6Q6U7-F1
#
_cell.length_a   1.000
_cell.length_b   1.000
_cell.length_c   1.000
_cell.angle_alpha   90.00
_cell.angle_beta   90.00
_cell.angle_gamma   90.00
#
_symmetry.space_group_name_H-M   'P 1'
#
loop_
_entity.id
_entity.type
_entity.pdbx_description
1 polymer ?
#
loop_
_entity_poly.entity_id
_entity_poly.type
_entity_poly.pdbx_seq_one_letter_code
_entity_poly.pdbx_strand_id
1 'polypeptide(L)'
;MLPPQLQTDPAWSPPEQDVRPAYQPVEVLLDDSESWALGRINAWWNSPEGTPWCRLRLIGASAAPAWRRYDPERILLLPTHGI
;
A
#
# COMPACT_ATOMS: atom_id res chain seq x y z
N MET A 1 -16.99 9.88 0.79
CA MET A 1 -16.69 8.77 1.72
C MET A 1 -16.63 7.50 0.90
N LEU A 2 -15.48 6.82 0.81
CA LEU A 2 -15.47 5.47 0.22
C LEU A 2 -16.26 4.52 1.15
N PRO A 3 -17.14 3.66 0.63
CA PRO A 3 -17.80 2.63 1.41
C PRO A 3 -16.78 1.79 2.20
N PRO A 4 -17.07 1.41 3.46
CA PRO A 4 -16.17 0.59 4.29
C PRO A 4 -15.78 -0.73 3.61
N GLN A 5 -16.66 -1.30 2.79
CA GLN A 5 -16.41 -2.55 2.08
C GLN A 5 -15.35 -2.43 0.98
N LEU A 6 -15.21 -1.26 0.37
CA LEU A 6 -14.13 -0.99 -0.59
C LEU A 6 -12.79 -0.79 0.11
N GLN A 7 -12.79 -0.59 1.44
CA GLN A 7 -11.55 -0.42 2.18
C GLN A 7 -10.81 -1.74 2.45
N THR A 8 -11.50 -2.87 2.32
CA THR A 8 -10.97 -4.21 2.58
C THR A 8 -11.01 -5.12 1.36
N ASP A 9 -11.65 -4.71 0.26
CA ASP A 9 -11.72 -5.50 -0.97
C ASP A 9 -10.39 -5.44 -1.74
N PRO A 10 -9.63 -6.55 -1.82
CA PRO A 10 -8.37 -6.58 -2.57
C PRO A 10 -8.57 -6.44 -4.09
N ALA A 11 -9.79 -6.62 -4.61
CA ALA A 11 -10.13 -6.43 -6.01
C ALA A 11 -10.51 -4.97 -6.36
N TRP A 12 -10.73 -4.12 -5.35
CA TRP A 12 -11.02 -2.72 -5.59
C TRP A 12 -9.78 -1.97 -6.10
N SER A 13 -10.01 -1.03 -7.01
CA SER A 13 -8.98 -0.11 -7.49
C SER A 13 -9.55 1.31 -7.68
N PRO A 14 -8.75 2.35 -7.41
CA PRO A 14 -9.12 3.73 -7.67
C PRO A 14 -9.10 4.04 -9.19
N PRO A 15 -9.73 5.15 -9.62
CA PRO A 15 -9.65 5.61 -11.01
C PRO A 15 -8.20 5.81 -11.45
N GLU A 16 -7.81 5.23 -12.59
CA GLU A 16 -6.41 5.21 -13.05
C GLU A 16 -5.81 6.61 -13.23
N GLN A 17 -6.62 7.61 -13.59
CA GLN A 17 -6.20 9.00 -13.77
C GLN A 17 -5.67 9.67 -12.49
N ASP A 18 -6.13 9.21 -11.33
CA ASP A 18 -5.74 9.79 -10.03
C ASP A 18 -4.57 9.01 -9.38
N VAL A 19 -4.18 7.89 -10.00
CA VAL A 19 -3.11 7.03 -9.51
C VAL A 19 -1.76 7.64 -9.85
N ARG A 20 -0.92 7.77 -8.83
CA ARG A 20 0.46 8.26 -8.96
C ARG A 20 1.42 7.06 -8.89
N PRO A 21 2.12 6.71 -9.99
CA PRO A 21 3.10 5.63 -9.96
C PRO A 21 4.20 5.90 -8.93
N ALA A 22 4.70 4.84 -8.30
CA ALA A 22 5.81 4.90 -7.36
C ALA A 22 6.67 3.64 -7.42
N TYR A 23 7.88 3.73 -6.86
CA TYR A 23 8.80 2.61 -6.70
C TYR A 23 9.47 2.72 -5.34
N GLN A 24 8.66 2.61 -4.29
CA GLN A 24 9.08 2.86 -2.93
C GLN A 24 9.22 1.53 -2.17
N PRO A 25 10.43 1.08 -1.78
CA PRO A 25 10.63 -0.07 -0.92
C PRO A 25 10.05 0.20 0.47
N VAL A 26 9.48 -0.83 1.09
CA VAL A 26 8.84 -0.74 2.40
C VAL A 26 9.05 -1.99 3.24
N GLU A 27 8.94 -1.84 4.55
CA GLU A 27 8.66 -2.94 5.48
C GLU A 27 7.19 -2.88 5.89
N VAL A 28 6.54 -4.04 5.99
CA VAL A 28 5.11 -4.16 6.28
C VAL A 28 4.90 -5.12 7.44
N LEU A 29 4.24 -4.64 8.49
CA LEU A 29 3.78 -5.47 9.59
C LEU A 29 2.53 -6.24 9.14
N LEU A 30 2.61 -7.57 9.10
CA LEU A 30 1.48 -8.41 8.67
C LEU A 30 0.45 -8.55 9.81
N ASP A 31 -0.83 -8.53 9.48
CA ASP A 31 -1.96 -8.54 10.42
C ASP A 31 -1.93 -9.71 11.43
N ASP A 32 -1.27 -10.82 11.07
CA ASP A 32 -1.26 -12.06 11.85
C ASP A 32 0.12 -12.42 12.43
N SER A 33 1.11 -11.54 12.31
CA SER A 33 2.46 -11.81 12.82
C SER A 33 3.12 -10.55 13.36
N GLU A 34 3.86 -10.66 14.46
CA GLU A 34 4.80 -9.62 14.91
C GLU A 34 6.04 -9.49 13.98
N SER A 35 5.96 -10.03 12.76
CA SER A 35 7.04 -10.06 11.80
C SER A 35 6.84 -9.01 10.71
N TRP A 36 7.95 -8.37 10.36
CA TRP A 36 8.02 -7.42 9.26
C TRP A 36 8.38 -8.14 7.97
N ALA A 37 7.59 -7.89 6.93
CA ALA A 37 7.84 -8.41 5.58
C ALA A 37 8.32 -7.29 4.65
N LEU A 38 9.28 -7.59 3.79
CA LEU A 38 9.71 -6.65 2.75
C LEU A 38 8.69 -6.56 1.63
N GLY A 39 8.46 -5.34 1.16
CA GLY A 39 7.53 -5.06 0.08
C GLY A 39 7.95 -3.86 -0.76
N ARG A 40 7.09 -3.52 -1.71
CA ARG A 40 7.19 -2.31 -2.51
C ARG A 40 5.82 -1.69 -2.69
N ILE A 41 5.74 -0.39 -2.51
CA ILE A 41 4.63 0.43 -3.00
C ILE A 41 4.92 0.77 -4.46
N ASN A 42 4.03 0.33 -5.34
CA ASN A 42 4.16 0.60 -6.78
C ASN A 42 3.28 1.76 -7.27
N ALA A 43 2.34 2.22 -6.44
CA ALA A 43 1.48 3.35 -6.74
C ALA A 43 0.86 3.93 -5.46
N TRP A 44 0.54 5.22 -5.53
CA TRP A 44 -0.20 5.96 -4.52
C TRP A 44 -1.50 6.48 -5.11
N TRP A 45 -2.49 6.62 -4.23
CA TRP A 45 -3.74 7.31 -4.53
C TRP A 45 -4.20 8.02 -3.27
N ASN A 46 -4.91 9.14 -3.40
CA ASN A 46 -5.53 9.80 -2.27
C ASN A 46 -7.03 9.72 -2.45
N SER A 47 -7.73 9.34 -1.38
CA SER A 47 -9.18 9.41 -1.39
C SER A 47 -9.68 10.85 -1.54
N PRO A 48 -10.93 11.08 -1.96
CA PRO A 48 -11.50 12.42 -2.02
C PRO A 48 -11.40 13.19 -0.69
N GLU A 49 -11.32 12.47 0.44
CA GLU A 49 -11.15 13.02 1.79
C GLU A 49 -9.68 13.29 2.17
N GLY A 50 -8.74 13.03 1.25
CA GLY A 50 -7.31 13.20 1.47
C GLY A 50 -6.65 12.05 2.23
N THR A 51 -7.33 10.90 2.41
CA THR A 51 -6.69 9.73 3.03
C THR A 51 -5.75 9.06 2.03
N PRO A 52 -4.48 8.81 2.39
CA PRO A 52 -3.53 8.15 1.49
C PRO A 52 -3.78 6.64 1.40
N TRP A 53 -3.72 6.13 0.18
CA TRP A 53 -3.76 4.73 -0.20
C TRP A 53 -2.51 4.37 -0.97
N CYS A 54 -2.04 3.16 -0.77
CA CYS A 54 -0.89 2.62 -1.48
C CYS A 54 -1.24 1.27 -2.09
N ARG A 55 -0.69 1.00 -3.27
CA ARG A 55 -0.75 -0.31 -3.90
C ARG A 55 0.50 -1.09 -3.53
N LEU A 56 0.31 -2.08 -2.67
CA LEU A 56 1.37 -2.83 -2.04
C LEU A 56 1.60 -4.17 -2.76
N ARG A 57 2.87 -4.48 -3.03
CA ARG A 57 3.33 -5.81 -3.43
C ARG A 57 4.32 -6.31 -2.38
N LEU A 58 4.00 -7.41 -1.70
CA LEU A 58 4.94 -8.09 -0.82
C LEU A 58 5.93 -8.94 -1.63
N ILE A 59 7.19 -8.98 -1.20
CA ILE A 59 8.23 -9.78 -1.83
C ILE A 59 8.11 -11.21 -1.30
N GLY A 60 8.20 -12.21 -2.19
CA GLY A 60 8.05 -13.63 -1.81
C GLY A 60 6.61 -14.11 -1.63
N ALA A 61 5.62 -13.21 -1.68
CA ALA A 61 4.21 -13.58 -1.73
C ALA A 61 3.75 -13.84 -3.17
N SER A 62 2.92 -14.87 -3.37
CA SER A 62 2.26 -15.14 -4.67
C SER A 62 1.05 -14.24 -4.92
N ALA A 63 0.62 -13.47 -3.92
CA ALA A 63 -0.54 -12.59 -4.01
C ALA A 63 -0.31 -11.42 -4.99
N ALA A 64 -1.36 -11.06 -5.72
CA ALA A 64 -1.35 -9.89 -6.58
C ALA A 64 -1.21 -8.59 -5.75
N PRO A 65 -0.67 -7.51 -6.32
CA PRO A 65 -0.57 -6.23 -5.61
C PRO A 65 -1.96 -5.66 -5.34
N ALA A 66 -2.25 -5.37 -4.07
CA ALA A 66 -3.54 -4.89 -3.61
C ALA A 66 -3.46 -3.44 -3.12
N TRP A 67 -4.55 -2.70 -3.29
CA TRP A 67 -4.71 -1.39 -2.66
C TRP A 67 -5.00 -1.55 -1.18
N ARG A 68 -4.29 -0.79 -0.35
CA ARG A 68 -4.51 -0.70 1.09
C ARG A 68 -4.37 0.74 1.54
N ARG A 69 -5.07 1.10 2.61
CA ARG A 69 -4.85 2.38 3.29
C ARG A 69 -3.41 2.44 3.77
N TYR A 70 -2.75 3.57 3.56
CA TYR A 70 -1.43 3.75 4.11
C TYR A 70 -1.52 4.01 5.62
N ASP A 71 -0.81 3.19 6.36
CA ASP A 71 -0.69 3.26 7.81
C ASP A 71 0.80 3.32 8.16
N PRO A 72 1.32 4.47 8.60
CA PRO A 72 2.74 4.63 8.88
C PRO A 72 3.22 3.80 10.09
N GLU A 73 2.33 3.31 10.95
CA GLU A 73 2.70 2.42 12.06
C GLU A 73 2.93 0.98 11.58
N ARG A 74 2.42 0.65 10.38
CA ARG A 74 2.45 -0.71 9.83
C ARG A 74 3.17 -0.82 8.50
N ILE A 75 3.42 0.30 7.83
CA ILE A 75 4.09 0.37 6.53
C ILE A 75 5.20 1.41 6.65
N LEU A 76 6.43 0.93 6.85
CA LEU A 76 7.61 1.77 6.98
C LEU A 76 8.24 1.99 5.61
N LEU A 77 8.42 3.26 5.23
CA LEU A 77 9.10 3.61 3.99
C LEU A 77 10.62 3.45 4.18
N LEU A 78 11.23 2.59 3.37
CA LEU A 78 12.67 2.42 3.37
C LEU A 78 13.34 3.47 2.48
N PRO A 79 14.53 3.97 2.83
CA PRO A 79 15.25 4.90 1.97
C PRO A 79 15.58 4.27 0.60
N THR A 80 15.35 5.03 -0.47
CA THR A 80 15.66 4.60 -1.86
C THR A 80 17.03 5.05 -2.35
N HIS A 81 17.64 6.00 -1.66
CA HIS A 81 18.95 6.55 -1.96
C HIS A 81 19.79 6.52 -0.68
N GLY A 82 21.07 6.18 -0.81
CA GLY A 82 22.01 6.25 0.30
C GLY A 82 22.24 7.69 0.75
N ILE A 83 22.59 7.83 2.03
CA ILE A 83 23.04 9.08 2.65
C ILE A 83 24.41 9.46 2.11
#